data_AF-A0A7C4PM55-F1
#
_entry.id   AF-A0A7C4PM55-F1
#
_cell.length_a   1.000
_cell.length_b   1.000
_cell.length_c   1.000
_cell.angle_alpha   90.00
_cell.angle_beta   90.00
_cell.angle_gamma   90.00
#
_symmetry.space_group_name_H-M   'P 1'
#
loop_
_entity.id
_entity.type
_entity.pdbx_description
1 polymer ?
#
loop_
_entity_poly.entity_id
_entity_poly.type
_entity_poly.pdbx_seq_one_letter_code
_entity_poly.pdbx_strand_id
1 'polypeptide(L)'
;MDFLVSPPVAFLVYIPLVLGIVWFGKQLAGPEKPSPEKSQIYSSGEEAPSYIAAPGYMPFFLVALFFAILHLGTLVVGLSDFSVSSVIFAVGLFIGLIALLLG
;
A
#
# COMPACT_ATOMS: atom_id res chain seq x y z
N MET A 1 25.12 10.13 12.20
CA MET A 1 23.66 9.94 12.24
C MET A 1 23.09 9.70 10.85
N ASP A 2 23.63 10.33 9.80
CA ASP A 2 23.11 10.21 8.43
C ASP A 2 23.24 8.81 7.79
N PHE A 3 24.26 8.04 8.18
CA PHE A 3 24.45 6.69 7.64
C PHE A 3 23.34 5.70 8.07
N LEU A 4 22.94 5.74 9.35
CA LEU A 4 21.92 4.85 9.91
C LEU A 4 20.53 5.10 9.34
N VAL A 5 20.23 6.35 8.99
CA VAL A 5 18.92 6.77 8.43
C VAL A 5 18.93 6.72 6.89
N SER A 6 20.06 6.38 6.26
CA SER A 6 20.09 6.20 4.81
C SER A 6 19.17 5.05 4.39
N PRO A 7 18.36 5.19 3.32
CA PRO A 7 17.34 4.20 2.97
C PRO A 7 17.84 2.76 2.86
N PRO A 8 19.00 2.46 2.23
CA PRO A 8 19.50 1.09 2.13
C PRO A 8 19.86 0.50 3.51
N VAL A 9 20.53 1.30 4.35
CA VAL A 9 20.97 0.85 5.68
C VAL A 9 19.76 0.66 6.59
N ALA A 10 18.81 1.60 6.59
CA ALA A 10 17.57 1.49 7.35
C ALA A 10 16.82 0.21 6.97
N PHE A 11 16.66 -0.09 5.69
CA PHE A 11 16.00 -1.31 5.22
C PHE A 11 16.70 -2.58 5.74
N LEU A 12 18.03 -2.62 5.63
CA LEU A 12 18.83 -3.75 6.13
C LEU A 12 18.76 -3.92 7.66
N VAL A 13 18.53 -2.85 8.41
CA VAL A 13 18.32 -2.91 9.87
C VAL A 13 16.90 -3.34 10.21
N TYR A 14 15.90 -2.90 9.45
CA TYR A 14 14.49 -3.26 9.69
C TYR A 14 14.20 -4.74 9.41
N ILE A 15 14.85 -5.36 8.42
CA ILE A 15 14.69 -6.79 8.12
C ILE A 15 14.94 -7.68 9.36
N PRO A 16 16.13 -7.68 9.98
CA PRO A 16 16.40 -8.53 11.14
C PRO A 16 15.54 -8.16 12.34
N LEU A 17 15.17 -6.88 12.48
CA LEU A 17 14.24 -6.44 13.53
C LEU A 17 12.87 -7.13 13.36
N VAL A 18 12.27 -7.04 12.17
CA VAL A 18 10.96 -7.66 11.89
C VAL A 18 11.04 -9.17 12.01
N LEU A 19 12.10 -9.80 11.51
CA LEU A 19 12.32 -11.25 11.66
C LEU A 19 12.45 -11.64 13.14
N GLY A 20 13.13 -10.83 13.95
CA GLY A 20 13.24 -11.02 15.39
C GLY A 20 11.89 -10.94 16.08
N ILE A 21 11.04 -9.97 15.71
CA ILE A 21 9.67 -9.84 16.22
C ILE A 21 8.82 -11.05 15.85
N VAL A 22 8.87 -11.49 14.59
CA VAL A 22 8.12 -12.67 14.12
C VAL A 22 8.60 -13.92 14.86
N TRP A 23 9.91 -14.12 14.97
CA TRP A 23 10.48 -15.26 15.68
C TRP A 23 10.05 -15.27 17.15
N PHE A 24 10.18 -14.13 17.84
CA PHE A 24 9.78 -14.01 19.24
C PHE A 24 8.27 -14.25 19.42
N GLY A 25 7.44 -13.68 18.56
CA GLY A 25 5.99 -13.91 18.57
C GLY A 25 5.62 -15.39 18.38
N LYS A 26 6.34 -16.11 17.52
CA LYS A 26 6.15 -17.57 17.34
C LYS A 26 6.54 -18.38 18.58
N GLN A 27 7.56 -17.94 19.34
CA GLN A 27 7.94 -18.63 20.59
C GLN A 27 6.92 -18.43 21.71
N LEU A 28 6.20 -17.30 21.69
CA LEU A 28 5.11 -17.03 22.63
C LEU A 28 3.80 -17.71 22.24
N ALA A 29 3.67 -18.21 21.02
CA ALA A 29 2.46 -18.88 20.56
C ALA A 29 2.29 -20.24 21.25
N GLY A 30 1.05 -20.58 21.61
CA GLY A 30 0.72 -21.90 22.12
C GLY A 30 0.91 -23.00 21.06
N PRO A 31 0.91 -24.28 21.47
CA PRO A 31 1.12 -25.40 20.55
C PRO A 31 0.06 -25.41 19.44
N GLU A 32 0.52 -25.60 18.21
CA GLU A 32 -0.36 -25.71 17.05
C GLU A 32 -1.18 -27.00 17.12
N LYS A 33 -2.47 -26.89 16.82
CA LYS A 33 -3.38 -28.02 16.61
C LYS A 33 -3.94 -27.89 15.20
N PRO A 34 -3.20 -28.33 14.17
CA PRO A 34 -3.58 -28.12 12.79
C PRO A 34 -4.86 -28.92 12.49
N SER A 35 -5.76 -28.31 11.73
CA SER A 35 -6.92 -28.98 11.17
C SER A 35 -7.27 -28.33 9.82
N PRO A 36 -7.88 -29.06 8.88
CA PRO A 36 -8.27 -28.49 7.59
C PRO A 36 -9.13 -27.23 7.74
N GLU A 37 -10.03 -27.22 8.72
CA GLU A 37 -10.98 -26.13 8.99
C GLU A 37 -10.27 -24.84 9.43
N LYS A 38 -9.16 -24.93 10.19
CA LYS A 38 -8.36 -23.76 10.61
C LYS A 38 -7.58 -23.11 9.48
N SER A 39 -7.47 -23.80 8.34
CA SER A 39 -6.79 -23.30 7.14
C SER A 39 -7.77 -22.76 6.10
N GLN A 40 -9.07 -22.81 6.36
CA GLN A 40 -10.11 -22.27 5.48
C GLN A 40 -10.34 -20.78 5.74
N ILE A 41 -10.84 -20.07 4.72
CA ILE A 41 -11.28 -18.68 4.86
C ILE A 41 -12.41 -18.62 5.88
N TYR A 42 -12.33 -17.68 6.83
CA TYR A 42 -13.40 -17.47 7.78
C TYR A 42 -14.65 -16.95 7.06
N SER A 43 -15.71 -17.76 7.03
CA SER A 43 -17.01 -17.42 6.43
C SER A 43 -18.14 -17.60 7.45
N SER A 44 -17.91 -17.21 8.72
CA SER A 44 -18.91 -17.29 9.79
C SER A 44 -19.53 -18.68 10.01
N GLY A 45 -18.81 -19.75 9.68
CA GLY A 45 -19.27 -21.14 9.79
C GLY A 45 -19.95 -21.70 8.53
N GLU A 46 -20.05 -20.91 7.47
CA GLU A 46 -20.52 -21.37 6.16
C GLU A 46 -19.36 -21.81 5.26
N GLU A 47 -19.68 -22.53 4.17
CA GLU A 47 -18.71 -22.86 3.13
C GLU A 47 -18.26 -21.57 2.43
N ALA A 48 -16.96 -21.28 2.46
CA ALA A 48 -16.43 -20.07 1.86
C ALA A 48 -16.63 -20.09 0.34
N PRO A 49 -17.04 -18.97 -0.29
CA PRO A 49 -17.18 -18.90 -1.74
C PRO A 49 -15.84 -19.20 -2.42
N SER A 50 -15.87 -20.08 -3.43
CA SER A 50 -14.69 -20.46 -4.22
C SER A 50 -14.34 -19.45 -5.33
N TYR A 51 -15.15 -18.39 -5.46
CA TYR A 51 -14.95 -17.33 -6.43
C TYR A 51 -14.48 -16.05 -5.73
N ILE A 52 -13.66 -15.27 -6.41
CA ILE A 52 -13.24 -13.96 -5.93
C ILE A 52 -14.44 -13.02 -6.01
N ALA A 53 -15.01 -12.67 -4.86
CA ALA A 53 -15.91 -11.55 -4.76
C ALA A 53 -15.07 -10.27 -4.74
N ALA A 54 -15.06 -9.52 -5.84
CA ALA A 54 -14.54 -8.14 -5.89
C ALA A 54 -15.68 -7.13 -6.09
N PRO A 55 -16.71 -7.11 -5.20
CA PRO A 55 -17.78 -6.13 -5.32
C PRO A 55 -17.18 -4.72 -5.13
N GLY A 56 -17.32 -3.87 -6.15
CA GLY A 56 -16.92 -2.46 -6.06
C GLY A 56 -15.47 -2.14 -6.42
N TYR A 57 -14.79 -2.96 -7.25
CA TYR A 57 -13.44 -2.60 -7.73
C TYR A 57 -13.43 -1.28 -8.52
N MET A 58 -14.48 -1.00 -9.30
CA MET A 58 -14.56 0.25 -10.08
C MET A 58 -14.46 1.53 -9.22
N PRO A 59 -15.30 1.72 -8.18
CA PRO A 59 -15.12 2.84 -7.24
C PRO A 59 -13.75 2.88 -6.58
N PHE A 60 -13.22 1.73 -6.15
CA PHE A 60 -11.88 1.66 -5.54
C PHE A 60 -10.78 2.09 -6.52
N PHE A 61 -10.87 1.65 -7.77
CA PHE A 61 -9.90 1.98 -8.82
C PHE A 61 -9.83 3.48 -9.08
N LEU A 62 -10.98 4.17 -9.17
CA LEU A 62 -11.02 5.62 -9.35
C LEU A 62 -10.33 6.35 -8.19
N VAL A 63 -10.61 5.93 -6.96
CA VAL A 63 -9.97 6.51 -5.76
C VAL A 63 -8.47 6.24 -5.74
N ALA A 64 -8.04 5.01 -6.08
CA ALA A 64 -6.63 4.64 -6.13
C ALA A 64 -5.88 5.44 -7.20
N LEU A 65 -6.47 5.59 -8.38
CA LEU A 65 -5.89 6.38 -9.48
C LEU A 65 -5.83 7.87 -9.12
N PHE A 66 -6.86 8.41 -8.46
CA PHE A 66 -6.85 9.77 -7.95
C PHE A 66 -5.67 9.98 -6.98
N PHE A 67 -5.48 9.05 -6.03
CA PHE A 67 -4.37 9.10 -5.09
C PHE A 67 -3.01 9.03 -5.78
N ALA A 68 -2.87 8.20 -6.81
CA ALA A 68 -1.64 8.07 -7.58
C ALA A 68 -1.29 9.38 -8.32
N ILE A 69 -2.27 10.02 -8.98
CA ILE A 69 -2.07 11.32 -9.65
C ILE A 69 -1.77 12.42 -8.64
N LEU A 70 -2.47 12.45 -7.51
CA LEU A 70 -2.24 13.43 -6.45
C LEU A 70 -0.83 13.28 -5.85
N HIS A 71 -0.40 12.03 -5.64
CA HIS A 71 0.95 11.73 -5.18
C HIS A 71 2.01 12.23 -6.18
N LEU A 72 1.81 11.99 -7.47
CA LEU A 72 2.69 12.51 -8.52
C LEU A 72 2.70 14.05 -8.54
N GLY A 73 1.54 14.68 -8.37
CA GLY A 73 1.43 16.15 -8.26
C GLY A 73 2.23 16.69 -7.08
N THR A 74 2.18 16.01 -5.94
CA THR A 74 2.97 16.38 -4.75
C THR A 74 4.47 16.27 -5.01
N LEU A 75 4.92 15.24 -5.74
CA LEU A 75 6.33 15.12 -6.14
C LEU A 75 6.76 16.23 -7.11
N VAL A 76 5.93 16.54 -8.11
CA VAL A 76 6.21 17.63 -9.06
C VAL A 76 6.33 18.97 -8.33
N VAL A 77 5.41 19.30 -7.43
CA VAL A 77 5.46 20.56 -6.68
C VAL A 77 6.59 20.58 -5.66
N GLY A 78 6.81 19.48 -4.93
CA GLY A 78 7.77 19.42 -3.83
C GLY A 78 9.23 19.28 -4.24
N LEU A 79 9.52 18.79 -5.44
CA LEU A 79 10.88 18.55 -5.93
C LEU A 79 11.26 19.36 -7.17
N SER A 80 10.34 20.17 -7.72
CA SER A 80 10.66 20.98 -8.90
C SER A 80 11.46 22.24 -8.59
N ASP A 81 12.09 22.76 -9.64
CA ASP A 81 12.75 24.06 -9.70
C ASP A 81 11.79 25.19 -10.15
N PHE A 82 10.48 24.93 -10.19
CA PHE A 82 9.45 25.83 -10.74
C PHE A 82 9.67 26.24 -12.20
N SER A 83 10.31 25.40 -13.00
CA SER A 83 10.44 25.60 -14.44
C SER A 83 9.09 25.54 -15.18
N VAL A 84 9.08 26.04 -16.42
CA VAL A 84 7.89 26.02 -17.29
C VAL A 84 7.35 24.60 -17.48
N SER A 85 8.23 23.59 -17.58
CA SER A 85 7.84 22.18 -17.66
C SER A 85 7.10 21.72 -16.39
N SER A 86 7.58 22.09 -15.20
CA SER A 86 6.90 21.75 -13.94
C SER A 86 5.50 22.35 -13.85
N VAL A 87 5.31 23.56 -14.35
CA VAL A 87 3.98 24.19 -14.46
C VAL A 87 3.07 23.41 -15.43
N ILE A 88 3.58 23.02 -16.60
CA ILE A 88 2.83 22.21 -17.57
C ILE A 88 2.40 20.88 -16.94
N PHE A 89 3.30 20.18 -16.26
CA PHE A 89 2.97 18.93 -15.56
C PHE A 89 1.95 19.15 -14.43
N ALA A 90 2.12 20.19 -13.61
CA ALA A 90 1.20 20.50 -12.53
C ALA A 90 -0.23 20.77 -13.05
N VAL A 91 -0.36 21.55 -14.13
CA VAL A 91 -1.65 21.82 -14.77
C VAL A 91 -2.27 20.55 -15.34
N GLY A 92 -1.49 19.73 -16.05
CA GLY A 92 -1.97 18.44 -16.59
C GLY A 92 -2.46 17.49 -15.51
N LEU A 93 -1.71 17.37 -14.40
CA LEU A 93 -2.10 16.56 -13.25
C LEU A 93 -3.34 17.12 -12.57
N PHE A 94 -3.46 18.43 -12.41
CA PHE A 94 -4.64 19.08 -11.86
C PHE A 94 -5.89 18.79 -12.70
N ILE A 95 -5.79 18.91 -14.03
CA ILE A 95 -6.90 18.54 -14.95
C ILE A 95 -7.26 17.06 -14.77
N GLY A 96 -6.27 16.17 -14.66
CA GLY A 96 -6.51 14.74 -14.38
C GLY A 96 -7.25 14.50 -13.06
N LEU A 97 -6.91 15.23 -12.00
CA LEU A 97 -7.62 15.16 -10.72
C LEU A 97 -9.07 15.64 -10.84
N ILE A 98 -9.31 16.74 -11.56
CA ILE A 98 -10.67 17.23 -11.82
C ILE A 98 -11.47 16.21 -12.61
N ALA A 99 -10.89 15.60 -13.66
CA ALA A 99 -11.56 14.56 -14.43
C ALA A 99 -11.98 13.38 -13.54
N LEU A 100 -11.07 12.89 -12.69
CA LEU A 100 -11.38 11.79 -11.77
C LEU A 100 -12.42 12.14 -10.69
N LEU A 101 -12.51 13.39 -10.27
CA LEU A 101 -13.55 13.87 -9.35
C LEU A 101 -14.93 13.90 -10.00
N LEU A 102 -14.99 14.15 -11.31
CA LEU A 102 -16.24 14.22 -12.07
C LEU A 102 -16.77 12.85 -12.51
N GLY A 103 -15.94 11.81 -12.45
CA GLY A 103 -16.28 10.42 -12.82
C GLY A 103 -16.16 10.18 -14.32
#